data_AF-F2VK44-F1
#
_entry.id   AF-F2VK44-F1
#
_cell.length_a   1.000
_cell.length_b   1.000
_cell.length_c   1.000
_cell.angle_alpha   90.00
_cell.angle_beta   90.00
_cell.angle_gamma   90.00
#
_symmetry.space_group_name_H-M   'P 1'
#
loop_
_entity.id
_entity.type
_entity.pdbx_description
1 polymer ?
#
loop_
_entity_poly.entity_id
_entity_poly.type
_entity_poly.pdbx_seq_one_letter_code
_entity_poly.pdbx_strand_id
1 'polypeptide(L)'
;MSTVQETRVEDHFNNWPNVKGFDANYEEKTPIELPVEGQIPAYAAGVLYRTGPGRYKVDTVNGETFHVSHWFDGFSETHRFQLLAPNDTHPSVRVLYNSRFSTDALIENIRQTGEMHKFSFGQKRDPCKVVYQKVQTEYEPDETPNPSTANIGVTLS
;
A
#
# COMPACT_ATOMS: atom_id res chain seq x y z
N MET A 1 3.02 -7.62 -44.01
CA MET A 1 2.05 -8.04 -42.98
C MET A 1 2.84 -8.20 -41.69
N SER A 2 2.73 -7.23 -40.78
CA SER A 2 3.45 -7.24 -39.51
C SER A 2 2.70 -8.15 -38.55
N THR A 3 3.27 -9.31 -38.22
CA THR A 3 2.72 -10.22 -37.22
C THR A 3 2.85 -9.54 -35.87
N VAL A 4 1.74 -8.98 -35.37
CA VAL A 4 1.65 -8.54 -33.98
C VAL A 4 1.73 -9.79 -33.14
N GLN A 5 2.86 -10.00 -32.49
CA GLN A 5 3.05 -11.08 -31.54
C GLN A 5 2.20 -10.72 -30.31
N GLU A 6 1.05 -11.38 -30.16
CA GLU A 6 0.26 -11.31 -28.92
C GLU A 6 1.10 -11.88 -27.79
N THR A 7 1.73 -11.00 -27.00
CA THR A 7 2.35 -11.37 -25.75
C THR A 7 1.26 -11.89 -24.83
N ARG A 8 1.30 -13.18 -24.47
CA ARG A 8 0.42 -13.69 -23.41
C ARG A 8 0.76 -12.92 -22.14
N VAL A 9 -0.26 -12.57 -21.36
CA VAL A 9 -0.14 -11.78 -20.11
C VAL A 9 0.85 -12.40 -19.10
N GLU A 10 1.21 -13.67 -19.29
CA GLU A 10 2.07 -14.45 -18.39
C GLU A 10 3.55 -14.53 -18.81
N ASP A 11 3.96 -14.01 -19.98
CA ASP A 11 5.37 -14.05 -20.40
C ASP A 11 6.17 -12.98 -19.66
N HIS A 12 6.50 -13.23 -18.40
CA HIS A 12 7.37 -12.38 -17.61
C HIS A 12 8.82 -12.44 -18.12
N PHE A 13 9.50 -11.29 -18.13
CA PHE A 13 10.94 -11.25 -18.42
C PHE A 13 11.69 -12.18 -17.47
N ASN A 14 12.42 -13.15 -18.02
CA ASN A 14 13.14 -14.20 -17.29
C ASN A 14 12.30 -14.99 -16.28
N ASN A 15 10.98 -15.17 -16.52
CA ASN A 15 10.06 -15.82 -15.58
C ASN A 15 10.05 -15.17 -14.18
N TRP A 16 10.41 -13.89 -14.09
CA TRP A 16 10.44 -13.20 -12.80
C TRP A 16 9.00 -12.91 -12.32
N PRO A 17 8.64 -13.27 -11.08
CA PRO A 17 7.27 -13.14 -10.58
C PRO A 17 6.94 -11.70 -10.12
N ASN A 18 7.08 -10.71 -11.01
CA ASN A 18 6.91 -9.28 -10.71
C ASN A 18 5.52 -8.97 -10.14
N VAL A 19 4.50 -9.72 -10.57
CA VAL A 19 3.10 -9.56 -10.16
C VAL A 19 2.95 -9.64 -8.64
N LYS A 20 3.75 -10.48 -7.96
CA LYS A 20 3.69 -10.62 -6.50
C LYS A 20 4.02 -9.32 -5.76
N GLY A 21 4.85 -8.46 -6.35
CA GLY A 21 5.17 -7.14 -5.78
C GLY A 21 4.03 -6.14 -5.85
N PHE A 22 3.03 -6.40 -6.71
CA PHE A 22 1.85 -5.54 -6.87
C PHE A 22 0.58 -6.14 -6.24
N ASP A 23 0.64 -7.37 -5.73
CA ASP A 23 -0.48 -8.06 -5.06
C ASP A 23 -0.22 -8.23 -3.56
N ALA A 24 0.25 -7.15 -2.93
CA ALA A 24 0.47 -7.11 -1.49
C ALA A 24 -0.88 -7.11 -0.75
N ASN A 25 -1.14 -8.14 0.05
CA ASN A 25 -2.31 -8.22 0.92
C ASN A 25 -1.94 -8.80 2.29
N TYR A 26 -0.92 -8.22 2.91
CA TYR A 26 -0.38 -8.69 4.16
C TYR A 26 0.01 -7.51 5.04
N GLU A 27 -0.17 -7.69 6.35
CA GLU A 27 0.19 -6.71 7.37
C GLU A 27 0.67 -7.49 8.59
N GLU A 28 1.85 -7.16 9.11
CA GLU A 28 2.42 -7.82 10.30
C GLU A 28 2.32 -6.90 11.50
N LYS A 29 1.24 -6.98 12.27
CA LYS A 29 0.96 -6.04 13.37
C LYS A 29 1.87 -6.26 14.58
N THR A 30 2.38 -7.47 14.75
CA THR A 30 3.22 -7.83 15.90
C THR A 30 4.66 -8.00 15.44
N PRO A 31 5.66 -7.41 16.13
CA PRO A 31 7.05 -7.61 15.76
C PRO A 31 7.44 -9.09 15.73
N ILE A 32 7.91 -9.55 14.56
CA ILE A 32 8.49 -10.88 14.36
C ILE A 32 10.00 -10.76 14.19
N GLU A 33 10.76 -11.73 14.70
CA GLU A 33 12.21 -11.78 14.51
C GLU A 33 12.54 -12.39 13.15
N LEU A 34 13.36 -11.71 12.35
CA LEU A 34 13.79 -12.18 11.03
C LEU A 34 15.12 -12.94 11.12
N PRO A 35 15.30 -14.03 10.34
CA PRO A 35 16.60 -14.66 10.19
C PRO A 35 17.57 -13.70 9.47
N VAL A 36 18.79 -13.59 10.00
CA VAL A 36 19.85 -12.76 9.42
C VAL A 36 20.92 -13.67 8.84
N GLU A 37 21.16 -13.53 7.54
CA GLU A 37 22.29 -14.15 6.85
C GLU A 37 23.43 -13.13 6.71
N GLY A 38 24.63 -13.50 7.16
CA GLY A 38 25.78 -12.60 7.20
C GLY A 38 25.89 -11.80 8.50
N GLN A 39 26.57 -10.64 8.45
CA GLN A 39 26.84 -9.81 9.63
C GLN A 39 26.44 -8.35 9.38
N ILE A 40 25.43 -7.90 10.11
CA ILE A 40 25.04 -6.48 10.14
C ILE A 40 25.96 -5.75 11.14
N PRO A 41 26.61 -4.64 10.75
CA PRO A 41 27.46 -3.88 11.66
C PRO A 41 26.68 -3.30 12.85
N ALA A 42 27.26 -3.36 14.05
CA ALA A 42 26.58 -2.89 15.28
C ALA A 42 26.19 -1.40 15.24
N TYR A 43 26.94 -0.57 14.52
CA TYR A 43 26.63 0.86 14.37
C TYR A 43 25.36 1.13 13.56
N ALA A 44 24.84 0.14 12.83
CA ALA A 44 23.58 0.26 12.08
C ALA A 44 22.34 0.01 12.96
N ALA A 45 22.52 -0.28 14.26
CA ALA A 45 21.42 -0.44 15.20
C ALA A 45 20.53 0.82 15.22
N GLY A 46 19.22 0.63 15.13
CA GLY A 46 18.27 1.71 14.90
C GLY A 46 16.96 1.19 14.32
N VAL A 47 16.18 2.09 13.73
CA VAL A 47 14.90 1.74 13.08
C VAL A 47 14.88 2.30 11.67
N LEU A 48 14.67 1.42 10.70
CA LEU A 48 14.43 1.78 9.31
C LEU A 48 12.93 1.69 9.04
N TYR A 49 12.35 2.82 8.64
CA TYR A 49 10.99 2.88 8.11
C TYR A 49 11.04 2.93 6.58
N ARG A 50 10.22 2.10 5.94
CA ARG A 50 9.96 2.16 4.50
C ARG A 50 8.47 2.31 4.31
N THR A 51 8.06 3.23 3.44
CA THR A 51 6.66 3.41 3.08
C THR A 51 6.45 3.21 1.60
N GLY A 52 5.26 2.77 1.23
CA GLY A 52 4.84 2.57 -0.14
C GLY A 52 3.38 2.10 -0.21
N PRO A 53 2.83 2.01 -1.42
CA PRO A 53 1.52 1.42 -1.62
C PRO A 53 1.58 -0.09 -1.32
N GLY A 54 0.76 -0.55 -0.38
CA GLY A 54 0.55 -1.96 -0.09
C GLY A 54 -0.64 -2.50 -0.88
N ARG A 55 -1.73 -2.84 -0.18
CA ARG A 55 -2.96 -3.36 -0.79
C ARG A 55 -3.58 -2.36 -1.77
N TYR A 56 -4.23 -2.87 -2.82
CA TYR A 56 -4.97 -2.06 -3.80
C TYR A 56 -6.43 -2.50 -4.00
N LYS A 57 -6.86 -3.60 -3.36
CA LYS A 57 -8.22 -4.14 -3.38
C LYS A 57 -8.89 -4.01 -2.02
N VAL A 58 -10.20 -3.84 -1.97
CA VAL A 58 -11.01 -3.93 -0.74
C VAL A 58 -12.31 -4.65 -1.07
N ASP A 59 -12.60 -5.75 -0.37
CA ASP A 59 -13.89 -6.41 -0.47
C ASP A 59 -14.93 -5.62 0.31
N THR A 60 -16.04 -5.28 -0.33
CA THR A 60 -17.10 -4.44 0.23
C THR A 60 -18.15 -5.28 0.97
N VAL A 61 -18.92 -4.64 1.85
CA VAL A 61 -20.03 -5.29 2.56
C VAL A 61 -21.13 -5.86 1.64
N ASN A 62 -21.22 -5.33 0.41
CA ASN A 62 -22.22 -5.75 -0.59
C ASN A 62 -21.74 -6.95 -1.43
N GLY A 63 -20.52 -7.46 -1.18
CA GLY A 63 -19.95 -8.61 -1.88
C GLY A 63 -19.21 -8.26 -3.19
N GLU A 64 -19.03 -6.98 -3.49
CA GLU A 64 -18.21 -6.50 -4.61
C GLU A 64 -16.77 -6.22 -4.15
N THR A 65 -15.78 -6.33 -5.03
CA THR A 65 -14.39 -5.96 -4.73
C THR A 65 -14.03 -4.64 -5.41
N PHE A 66 -13.84 -3.60 -4.60
CA PHE A 66 -13.24 -2.35 -5.06
C PHE A 66 -11.76 -2.57 -5.37
N HIS A 67 -11.24 -1.94 -6.42
CA HIS A 67 -9.81 -1.95 -6.73
C HIS A 67 -9.37 -0.60 -7.30
N VAL A 68 -8.18 -0.16 -6.92
CA VAL A 68 -7.52 0.96 -7.58
C VAL A 68 -6.74 0.48 -8.80
N SER A 69 -6.74 1.30 -9.84
CA SER A 69 -6.17 0.99 -11.16
C SER A 69 -4.75 1.49 -11.38
N HIS A 70 -4.21 2.31 -10.47
CA HIS A 70 -2.88 2.88 -10.59
C HIS A 70 -2.04 2.61 -9.33
N TRP A 71 -0.75 2.33 -9.50
CA TRP A 71 0.14 1.93 -8.41
C TRP A 71 0.20 2.96 -7.27
N PHE A 72 0.27 4.25 -7.61
CA PHE A 72 0.28 5.34 -6.63
C PHE A 72 -1.04 5.56 -5.89
N ASP A 73 -2.11 4.87 -6.29
CA ASP A 73 -3.40 4.95 -5.61
C ASP A 73 -3.57 3.88 -4.54
N GLY A 74 -2.62 2.93 -4.42
CA GLY A 74 -2.65 1.88 -3.41
C GLY A 74 -2.70 2.41 -1.98
N PHE A 75 -3.20 1.59 -1.06
CA PHE A 75 -3.31 1.90 0.36
C PHE A 75 -1.93 1.91 0.99
N SER A 76 -1.53 3.07 1.54
CA SER A 76 -0.19 3.24 2.09
C SER A 76 0.06 2.32 3.28
N GLU A 77 1.18 1.60 3.20
CA GLU A 77 1.70 0.73 4.23
C GLU A 77 3.06 1.26 4.70
N THR A 78 3.31 1.15 5.99
CA THR A 78 4.61 1.43 6.59
C THR A 78 5.22 0.15 7.12
N HIS A 79 6.39 -0.19 6.61
CA HIS A 79 7.22 -1.30 7.06
C HIS A 79 8.27 -0.78 8.02
N ARG A 80 8.45 -1.47 9.13
CA ARG A 80 9.41 -1.14 10.19
C ARG A 80 10.40 -2.29 10.36
N PHE A 81 11.68 -1.97 10.20
CA PHE A 81 12.80 -2.87 10.50
C PHE A 81 13.56 -2.30 11.70
N GLN A 82 13.46 -2.95 12.85
CA GLN A 82 14.19 -2.56 14.05
C GLN A 82 15.44 -3.43 14.20
N LEU A 83 16.60 -2.80 14.11
CA LEU A 83 17.91 -3.42 14.27
C LEU A 83 18.33 -3.25 15.74
N LEU A 84 18.37 -4.36 16.48
CA LEU A 84 18.77 -4.41 17.87
C LEU A 84 20.28 -4.63 17.96
N ALA A 85 20.97 -3.76 18.70
CA ALA A 85 22.39 -3.91 18.96
C ALA A 85 22.71 -5.23 19.70
N PRO A 86 23.91 -5.80 19.50
CA PRO A 86 24.37 -6.94 20.27
C PRO A 86 24.37 -6.66 21.78
N ASN A 87 24.14 -7.70 22.58
CA ASN A 87 24.24 -7.68 24.04
C ASN A 87 24.73 -9.02 24.58
N ASP A 88 24.86 -9.14 25.91
CA ASP A 88 25.40 -10.35 26.56
C ASP A 88 24.63 -11.63 26.21
N THR A 89 23.32 -11.52 25.98
CA THR A 89 22.44 -12.65 25.61
C THR A 89 22.45 -12.92 24.11
N HIS A 90 22.63 -11.88 23.28
CA HIS A 90 22.58 -11.94 21.83
C HIS A 90 23.83 -11.27 21.23
N PRO A 91 24.88 -12.03 20.90
CA PRO A 91 26.17 -11.48 20.47
C PRO A 91 26.15 -10.90 19.04
N SER A 92 25.06 -11.07 18.30
CA SER A 92 24.85 -10.53 16.94
C SER A 92 23.67 -9.56 16.90
N VAL A 93 23.66 -8.69 15.89
CA VAL A 93 22.52 -7.80 15.60
C VAL A 93 21.31 -8.64 15.25
N ARG A 94 20.17 -8.32 15.86
CA ARG A 94 18.87 -8.94 15.55
C ARG A 94 17.98 -7.96 14.80
N VAL A 95 17.11 -8.47 13.95
CA VAL A 95 16.17 -7.65 13.16
C VAL A 95 14.74 -8.05 13.52
N LEU A 96 13.96 -7.10 14.01
CA LEU A 96 12.52 -7.26 14.18
C LEU A 96 11.78 -6.56 13.05
N TYR A 97 10.76 -7.21 12.51
CA TYR A 97 9.91 -6.69 11.45
C TYR A 97 8.47 -6.57 11.93
N ASN A 98 7.82 -5.47 11.57
CA ASN A 98 6.37 -5.31 11.64
C ASN A 98 5.93 -4.30 10.57
N SER A 99 4.67 -4.32 10.18
CA SER A 99 4.09 -3.36 9.25
C SER A 99 2.67 -2.95 9.64
N ARG A 100 2.24 -1.78 9.12
CA ARG A 100 0.89 -1.27 9.35
C ARG A 100 0.39 -0.40 8.20
N PHE A 101 -0.87 -0.54 7.83
CA PHE A 101 -1.56 0.41 6.97
C PHE A 101 -1.79 1.73 7.69
N SER A 102 -1.45 2.83 7.02
CA SER A 102 -1.78 4.19 7.51
C SER A 102 -3.14 4.66 7.01
N THR A 103 -3.92 3.79 6.37
CA THR A 103 -5.16 4.14 5.64
C THR A 103 -6.39 3.43 6.19
N ASP A 104 -6.41 3.07 7.49
CA ASP A 104 -7.49 2.30 8.12
C ASP A 104 -8.88 2.90 7.85
N ALA A 105 -9.02 4.23 7.99
CA ALA A 105 -10.30 4.92 7.79
C ALA A 105 -10.73 4.94 6.32
N LEU A 106 -9.78 5.13 5.39
CA LEU A 106 -10.03 5.04 3.95
C LEU A 106 -10.48 3.63 3.54
N ILE A 107 -9.78 2.60 4.02
CA ILE A 107 -10.12 1.20 3.75
C ILE A 107 -11.52 0.90 4.27
N GLU A 108 -11.85 1.33 5.48
CA GLU A 108 -13.18 1.12 6.07
C GLU A 108 -14.26 1.88 5.29
N ASN A 109 -14.02 3.13 4.89
CA ASN A 109 -14.96 3.89 4.07
C ASN A 109 -15.26 3.14 2.76
N ILE A 110 -14.22 2.72 2.03
CA ILE A 110 -14.37 1.96 0.78
C ILE A 110 -15.07 0.62 1.03
N ARG A 111 -14.78 -0.06 2.16
CA ARG A 111 -15.45 -1.31 2.52
C ARG A 111 -16.96 -1.13 2.65
N GLN A 112 -17.41 0.02 3.15
CA GLN A 112 -18.82 0.33 3.37
C GLN A 112 -19.52 0.89 2.14
N THR A 113 -18.86 1.79 1.40
CA THR A 113 -19.48 2.53 0.29
C THR A 113 -19.20 1.91 -1.08
N GLY A 114 -18.09 1.16 -1.22
CA GLY A 114 -17.57 0.70 -2.51
C GLY A 114 -16.95 1.82 -3.36
N GLU A 115 -16.82 3.04 -2.84
CA GLU A 115 -16.37 4.20 -3.58
C GLU A 115 -15.20 4.92 -2.90
N MET A 116 -14.28 5.45 -3.72
CA MET A 116 -13.20 6.33 -3.30
C MET A 116 -13.46 7.73 -3.86
N HIS A 117 -14.04 8.62 -3.05
CA HIS A 117 -14.47 9.95 -3.50
C HIS A 117 -13.33 10.97 -3.64
N LYS A 118 -12.14 10.68 -3.10
CA LYS A 118 -11.01 11.62 -3.08
C LYS A 118 -10.27 11.65 -4.41
N PHE A 119 -9.70 12.82 -4.74
CA PHE A 119 -8.76 12.93 -5.85
C PHE A 119 -7.54 12.05 -5.55
N SER A 120 -7.25 11.13 -6.47
CA SER A 120 -6.06 10.30 -6.47
C SER A 120 -5.40 10.37 -7.85
N PHE A 121 -4.24 9.75 -8.02
CA PHE A 121 -3.40 9.94 -9.19
C PHE A 121 -4.03 9.42 -10.48
N GLY A 122 -4.53 8.19 -10.47
CA GLY A 122 -4.93 7.48 -11.68
C GLY A 122 -6.38 7.03 -11.73
N GLN A 123 -7.19 7.28 -10.70
CA GLN A 123 -8.60 6.88 -10.72
C GLN A 123 -9.37 7.70 -11.76
N LYS A 124 -9.77 7.00 -12.84
CA LYS A 124 -10.53 7.59 -13.94
C LYS A 124 -11.86 8.11 -13.41
N ARG A 125 -12.06 9.42 -13.50
CA ARG A 125 -13.38 10.02 -13.36
C ARG A 125 -14.17 9.77 -14.61
N ASP A 126 -15.37 9.21 -14.48
CA ASP A 126 -16.29 9.07 -15.59
C ASP A 126 -16.64 10.47 -16.15
N PRO A 127 -16.21 10.82 -17.37
CA PRO A 127 -16.44 12.14 -17.94
C PRO A 127 -17.93 12.44 -18.13
N CYS A 128 -18.79 11.43 -18.27
CA CYS A 128 -20.23 11.59 -18.39
C CYS A 128 -20.89 11.97 -17.05
N LYS A 129 -20.36 11.48 -15.91
CA LYS A 129 -20.79 11.92 -14.56
C LYS A 129 -20.40 13.37 -14.29
N VAL A 130 -19.23 13.82 -14.76
CA VAL A 130 -18.70 15.17 -14.49
C VAL A 130 -19.51 16.29 -15.19
N VAL A 131 -20.10 16.04 -16.35
CA VAL A 131 -20.82 17.07 -17.12
C VAL A 131 -22.21 17.37 -16.54
N TYR A 132 -22.96 16.35 -16.11
CA TYR A 132 -24.32 16.53 -15.56
C TYR A 132 -24.35 16.78 -14.05
N GLN A 133 -23.34 16.33 -13.28
CA GLN A 133 -23.29 16.60 -11.83
C GLN A 133 -23.18 18.09 -11.52
N LYS A 134 -22.45 18.88 -12.32
CA LYS A 134 -22.23 20.31 -12.04
C LYS A 134 -23.50 21.15 -11.98
N VAL A 135 -24.63 20.66 -12.50
CA VAL A 135 -25.92 21.39 -12.52
C VAL A 135 -26.83 20.96 -11.36
N GLN A 136 -26.49 19.90 -10.61
CA GLN A 136 -27.35 19.30 -9.57
C GLN A 136 -26.65 18.98 -8.24
N THR A 137 -25.39 19.37 -8.05
CA THR A 137 -24.66 19.06 -6.81
C THR A 137 -24.76 20.17 -5.77
N GLU A 138 -25.09 19.79 -4.54
CA GLU A 138 -24.88 20.60 -3.34
C GLU A 138 -23.41 20.47 -2.89
N TYR A 139 -22.84 21.56 -2.39
CA TYR A 139 -21.49 21.53 -1.82
C TYR A 139 -21.55 20.88 -0.44
N GLU A 140 -20.96 19.69 -0.32
CA GLU A 140 -20.67 19.08 0.96
C GLU A 140 -19.23 19.44 1.35
N PRO A 141 -19.00 20.15 2.46
CA PRO A 141 -17.65 20.41 2.94
C PRO A 141 -16.96 19.09 3.27
N ASP A 142 -15.73 18.92 2.78
CA ASP A 142 -14.92 17.75 3.10
C ASP A 142 -14.79 17.62 4.62
N GLU A 143 -14.95 16.41 5.14
CA GLU A 143 -14.80 16.14 6.56
C GLU A 143 -13.42 16.59 7.03
N THR A 144 -13.31 16.98 8.31
CA THR A 144 -12.02 17.40 8.89
C THR A 144 -10.94 16.37 8.53
N PRO A 145 -9.81 16.79 7.93
CA PRO A 145 -8.85 15.86 7.35
C PRO A 145 -8.29 14.92 8.42
N ASN A 146 -8.71 13.65 8.35
CA ASN A 146 -8.13 12.56 9.12
C ASN A 146 -6.94 12.00 8.32
N PRO A 147 -5.72 11.96 8.90
CA PRO A 147 -4.54 11.39 8.22
C PRO A 147 -4.78 9.98 7.68
N SER A 148 -5.60 9.17 8.36
CA SER A 148 -5.94 7.81 7.95
C SER A 148 -6.87 7.71 6.75
N THR A 149 -7.28 8.85 6.18
CA THR A 149 -8.08 8.92 4.95
C THR A 149 -7.25 9.25 3.70
N ALA A 150 -5.94 9.52 3.87
CA ALA A 150 -5.02 9.84 2.79
C ALA A 150 -4.10 8.65 2.49
N ASN A 151 -3.96 8.30 1.22
CA ASN A 151 -3.12 7.19 0.79
C ASN A 151 -1.65 7.56 0.57
N ILE A 152 -1.20 8.71 1.09
CA ILE A 152 0.18 9.19 0.96
C ILE A 152 0.96 8.78 2.20
N GLY A 153 1.94 7.91 2.00
CA GLY A 153 2.85 7.45 3.03
C GLY A 153 3.99 8.43 3.24
N VAL A 154 4.20 8.86 4.49
CA VAL A 154 5.35 9.69 4.90
C VAL A 154 6.01 9.09 6.13
N THR A 155 7.34 9.16 6.19
CA THR A 155 8.12 8.75 7.36
C THR A 155 9.05 9.88 7.75
N LEU A 156 9.14 10.18 9.05
CA LEU A 156 10.12 11.11 9.59
C LEU A 156 11.33 10.30 10.08
N SER A 157 12.53 10.73 9.69
CA SER A 157 13.82 10.16 10.08
C SER A 157 14.48 11.01 11.15
#